data_AF-A0A968VW97-F1
#
_entry.id   AF-A0A968VW97-F1
#
_cell.length_a   1.000
_cell.length_b   1.000
_cell.length_c   1.000
_cell.angle_alpha   90.00
_cell.angle_beta   90.00
_cell.angle_gamma   90.00
#
_symmetry.space_group_name_H-M   'P 1'
#
loop_
_entity.id
_entity.type
_entity.pdbx_description
1 polymer ?
#
loop_
_entity_poly.entity_id
_entity_poly.type
_entity_poly.pdbx_seq_one_letter_code
_entity_poly.pdbx_strand_id
1 'polypeptide(L)' 'MFIKPFQKYNKTTRERYCVYKLCEGYRRNGQTHHRIIIGFGKLEELETVEQKKLLATCVEELIANGGNCLPGG' A
#
# COMPACT_ATOMS: atom_id res chain seq x y z
N MET A 1 1.80 7.24 -6.49
CA MET A 1 0.83 6.32 -5.81
C MET A 1 0.78 6.66 -4.32
N PHE A 2 -0.09 6.07 -3.50
CA PHE A 2 -0.08 6.32 -2.04
C PHE A 2 -0.53 5.12 -1.21
N ILE A 3 -0.03 5.01 0.03
CA ILE A 3 -0.49 4.01 0.99
C ILE A 3 -1.78 4.47 1.66
N LYS A 4 -2.80 3.61 1.60
CA LYS A 4 -4.08 3.81 2.29
C LYS A 4 -4.27 2.76 3.39
N PRO A 5 -4.47 3.17 4.65
CA PRO A 5 -4.88 2.25 5.72
C PRO A 5 -6.31 1.76 5.49
N PHE A 6 -6.58 0.53 5.88
CA PHE A 6 -7.87 -0.13 5.81
C PHE A 6 -8.07 -0.97 7.07
N GLN A 7 -9.04 -0.58 7.89
CA GLN A 7 -9.37 -1.33 9.09
C GLN A 7 -10.11 -2.61 8.72
N LYS A 8 -9.65 -3.72 9.28
CA LYS A 8 -10.31 -5.02 9.23
C LYS A 8 -10.73 -5.44 10.62
N TYR A 9 -11.77 -6.26 10.68
CA TYR A 9 -12.24 -6.88 11.90
C TYR A 9 -12.01 -8.39 11.82
N ASN A 10 -11.32 -8.95 12.80
CA ASN A 10 -11.16 -10.37 12.97
C ASN A 10 -12.35 -10.91 13.78
N LYS A 11 -13.20 -11.74 13.17
CA LYS A 11 -14.36 -12.33 13.86
C LYS A 11 -13.96 -13.37 14.92
N THR A 12 -12.81 -14.02 14.76
CA THR A 12 -12.32 -15.06 15.66
C THR A 12 -11.69 -14.46 16.91
N THR A 13 -10.74 -13.52 16.75
CA THR A 13 -10.10 -12.86 17.90
C THR A 13 -10.91 -11.69 18.45
N ARG A 14 -11.95 -11.26 17.71
CA ARG A 14 -12.79 -10.07 18.00
C ARG A 14 -12.03 -8.74 18.00
N GLU A 15 -10.86 -8.70 17.37
CA GLU A 15 -10.00 -7.51 17.33
C GLU A 15 -10.10 -6.78 16.00
N ARG A 16 -9.88 -5.46 16.06
CA ARG A 16 -9.67 -4.62 14.87
C ARG A 16 -8.19 -4.51 14.59
N TYR A 17 -7.80 -4.73 13.35
CA TYR A 17 -6.43 -4.57 12.89
C TYR A 17 -6.38 -3.70 11.63
N CYS A 18 -5.26 -2.98 11.46
CA CYS A 18 -5.04 -2.15 10.30
C CYS A 18 -4.27 -2.95 9.24
N VAL A 19 -4.70 -2.89 8.00
CA VAL A 19 -3.90 -3.31 6.85
C VAL A 19 -3.70 -2.14 5.90
N TYR A 20 -2.61 -2.17 5.16
CA TYR A 20 -2.20 -1.12 4.25
C TYR A 20 -2.28 -1.62 2.81
N LYS A 21 -2.60 -0.71 1.89
CA LYS A 21 -2.72 -0.99 0.46
C LYS A 21 -2.06 0.14 -0.32
N LEU A 22 -1.37 -0.19 -1.40
CA LEU A 22 -0.96 0.81 -2.39
C LEU A 22 -2.15 1.11 -3.29
N CYS A 23 -2.52 2.39 -3.35
CA CYS A 23 -3.58 2.87 -4.21
C CYS A 23 -3.03 3.85 -5.25
N GLU A 24 -3.61 3.79 -6.44
CA GLU A 24 -3.45 4.78 -7.49
C GLU A 24 -4.74 5.58 -7.61
N GLY A 25 -4.63 6.90 -7.52
CA GLY A 25 -5.74 7.81 -7.77
C GLY A 25 -5.85 8.10 -9.26
N TYR A 26 -7.04 7.97 -9.82
CA TYR A 26 -7.33 8.32 -11.21
C TYR A 26 -8.66 9.05 -11.30
N ARG A 27 -8.87 9.80 -12.39
CA ARG A 27 -10.13 10.48 -12.66
C ARG A 27 -10.91 9.74 -13.73
N ARG A 28 -12.20 9.51 -13.51
CA ARG A 28 -13.13 8.97 -14.51
C ARG A 28 -14.42 9.76 -14.42
N ASN A 29 -14.90 10.28 -15.55
CA ASN A 29 -16.14 11.08 -15.63
C ASN A 29 -16.17 12.25 -14.62
N GLY A 30 -15.04 12.93 -14.42
CA GLY A 30 -14.93 14.04 -13.46
C GLY A 30 -14.87 13.62 -11.98
N GLN A 31 -14.98 12.33 -11.66
CA GLN A 31 -14.90 11.81 -10.30
C GLN A 31 -13.53 11.21 -10.01
N THR A 32 -13.02 11.42 -8.79
CA THR A 32 -11.79 10.80 -8.31
C THR A 32 -12.08 9.38 -7.81
N HIS A 33 -11.41 8.40 -8.40
CA HIS A 33 -11.47 7.01 -8.02
C HIS A 33 -10.09 6.53 -7.55
N HIS A 34 -10.07 5.54 -6.65
CA HIS A 34 -8.84 4.91 -6.21
C HIS A 34 -8.85 3.44 -6.64
N ARG A 35 -7.83 3.03 -7.42
CA ARG A 35 -7.58 1.63 -7.76
C ARG A 35 -6.58 1.07 -6.76
N ILE A 36 -6.85 -0.13 -6.23
CA ILE A 36 -5.86 -0.86 -5.43
C ILE A 36 -4.88 -1.52 -6.39
N ILE A 37 -3.58 -1.24 -6.23
CA ILE A 37 -2.50 -1.82 -7.02
C ILE A 37 -1.89 -3.02 -6.29
N ILE A 38 -1.57 -2.85 -4.99
CA ILE A 38 -0.97 -3.90 -4.14
C ILE A 38 -1.62 -3.89 -2.75
N GLY A 39 -1.84 -5.08 -2.18
CA GLY A 39 -2.19 -5.23 -0.76
C GLY A 39 -0.95 -5.55 0.06
N PHE A 40 -0.54 -4.68 0.98
CA PHE A 40 0.64 -4.87 1.82
C PHE A 40 0.40 -5.70 3.08
N GLY A 41 -0.86 -5.94 3.45
CA GLY A 41 -1.17 -6.55 4.74
C GLY A 41 -0.89 -5.60 5.89
N LYS A 42 -0.47 -6.09 7.05
CA LYS A 42 -0.44 -5.29 8.28
C LYS A 42 0.76 -4.34 8.41
N LEU A 43 1.86 -4.60 7.70
CA LEU A 43 3.13 -3.86 7.83
C LEU A 43 3.57 -3.70 9.29
N GLU A 44 3.48 -4.77 10.10
CA GLU A 44 3.84 -4.75 11.54
C GLU A 44 5.33 -4.41 11.74
N GLU A 45 6.19 -4.72 10.76
CA GLU A 45 7.64 -4.42 10.77
C GLU A 45 7.98 -2.98 10.40
N LEU A 46 7.04 -2.21 9.84
CA LEU A 46 7.23 -0.80 9.51
C LEU A 46 6.48 0.04 10.55
N GLU A 47 7.18 0.40 11.61
CA GLU A 47 6.58 1.11 12.74
C GLU A 47 6.25 2.57 12.37
N THR A 48 7.15 3.22 11.64
CA THR A 48 7.04 4.65 11.34
C THR A 48 6.22 4.93 10.08
N VAL A 49 5.59 6.10 10.05
CA VAL A 49 4.92 6.61 8.85
C VAL A 49 5.92 6.82 7.71
N GLU A 50 7.16 7.17 8.06
CA GLU A 50 8.21 7.50 7.10
C GLU A 50 8.70 6.25 6.37
N GLN A 51 8.85 5.13 7.08
CA GLN A 51 9.12 3.83 6.46
C GLN A 51 8.00 3.39 5.51
N LYS A 52 6.73 3.63 5.87
CA LYS A 52 5.58 3.33 4.99
C LYS A 52 5.60 4.22 3.74
N LYS A 53 5.93 5.50 3.87
CA LYS A 53 6.10 6.39 2.70
C LYS A 53 7.24 5.92 1.81
N LEU A 54 8.38 5.53 2.39
CA LEU A 54 9.50 5.00 1.63
C LEU A 54 9.12 3.74 0.85
N LEU A 55 8.40 2.81 1.49
CA LEU A 55 7.85 1.63 0.82
C LEU A 55 6.98 2.01 -0.39
N ALA A 56 6.12 3.03 -0.24
CA ALA A 56 5.27 3.49 -1.34
C ALA A 56 6.11 3.99 -2.52
N THR A 57 7.13 4.80 -2.26
CA THR A 57 8.07 5.31 -3.27
C THR A 57 8.84 4.18 -3.95
N CYS A 58 9.43 3.26 -3.17
CA CYS A 58 10.19 2.13 -3.72
C CYS A 58 9.31 1.26 -4.64
N VAL A 59 8.07 0.98 -4.23
CA VAL A 59 7.16 0.18 -5.05
C VAL A 59 6.71 0.95 -6.31
N GLU A 60 6.51 2.26 -6.21
CA GLU A 60 6.20 3.10 -7.36
C GLU A 60 7.34 3.12 -8.38
N GLU A 61 8.59 3.26 -7.92
CA GLU A 61 9.78 3.15 -8.77
C GLU A 61 9.90 1.77 -9.42
N LEU A 62 9.66 0.69 -8.67
CA LEU A 62 9.68 -0.68 -9.20
C LEU A 62 8.62 -0.89 -10.29
N ILE A 63 7.42 -0.36 -10.10
CA ILE A 63 6.33 -0.46 -11.09
C ILE A 63 6.64 0.39 -12.32
N ALA A 64 7.09 1.63 -12.13
CA ALA A 64 7.44 2.54 -13.22
C ALA A 64 8.59 1.99 -14.09
N ASN A 65 9.55 1.31 -13.48
CA ASN A 65 10.69 0.70 -14.16
C ASN A 65 10.42 -0.73 -14.69
N GLY A 66 9.17 -1.18 -14.71
CA GLY A 66 8.80 -2.46 -15.36
C GLY A 66 9.07 -3.72 -14.54
N GLY A 67 9.24 -3.62 -13.22
CA GLY A 67 9.18 -4.77 -12.31
C GLY A 67 10.46 -5.59 -12.13
N ASN A 68 11.61 -5.12 -12.61
CA ASN A 68 12.90 -5.77 -12.32
C ASN A 68 13.93 -4.73 -11.87
N CYS A 69 14.18 -4.68 -10.55
CA CYS A 69 15.47 -4.38 -9.92
C CYS A 69 15.27 -4.35 -8.40
N LEU A 70 15.12 -5.53 -7.78
CA LEU A 70 15.66 -5.68 -6.43
C LEU A 70 17.16 -5.97 -6.63
N PRO A 71 18.09 -5.12 -6.18
CA PRO A 71 19.49 -5.52 -6.13
C PRO A 71 19.55 -6.71 -5.16
N GLY A 72 19.91 -7.88 -5.68
CA GLY A 72 20.13 -9.04 -4.85
C GLY A 72 21.44 -8.87 -4.08
N GLY A 73 21.37 -8.96 -2.75
CA GLY A 73 22.50 -9.24 -1.86
C GLY A 73 23.38 -8.06 -1.52
#